data_AF-A0AAX3DYM2-F1
#
_entry.id   AF-A0AAX3DYM2-F1
#
_cell.length_a   1.000
_cell.length_b   1.000
_cell.length_c   1.000
_cell.angle_alpha   90.00
_cell.angle_beta   90.00
_cell.angle_gamma   90.00
#
_symmetry.space_group_name_H-M   'P 1'
#
loop_
_entity.id
_entity.type
_entity.pdbx_description
1 polymer ?
#
loop_
_entity_poly.entity_id
_entity_poly.type
_entity_poly.pdbx_seq_one_letter_code
_entity_poly.pdbx_strand_id
1 'polypeptide(L)' 'MTKLFEQAIETVRGLPAEQQDALARLVMQFAAVDQPALELSAEEAASFDESLAQAERGEFATEEQIRAIWAKHGL' A
#
# COMPACT_ATOMS: atom_id res chain seq x y z
N MET A 1 20.91 -19.95 10.20
CA MET A 1 19.91 -19.85 9.12
C MET A 1 20.44 -20.63 7.93
N THR A 2 19.73 -20.75 6.80
CA THR A 2 20.39 -21.26 5.59
C THR A 2 21.35 -20.18 5.07
N LYS A 3 22.45 -20.56 4.40
CA LYS A 3 23.43 -19.59 3.88
C LYS A 3 22.78 -18.53 2.97
N LEU A 4 21.80 -18.96 2.16
CA LEU A 4 21.05 -18.06 1.29
C LEU A 4 20.19 -17.07 2.08
N PHE A 5 19.52 -17.52 3.14
CA PHE A 5 18.67 -16.66 3.95
C PHE A 5 19.50 -15.68 4.79
N GLU A 6 20.68 -16.08 5.27
CA GLU A 6 21.64 -15.17 5.92
C GLU A 6 22.04 -14.03 4.99
N GLN A 7 22.45 -14.35 3.77
CA GLN A 7 22.80 -13.35 2.77
C GLN A 7 21.63 -12.41 2.44
N ALA A 8 20.40 -12.94 2.36
CA ALA A 8 19.21 -12.13 2.15
C ALA A 8 19.00 -11.12 3.28
N ILE A 9 19.09 -11.54 4.54
CA ILE A 9 18.94 -10.65 5.70
C ILE A 9 20.05 -9.58 5.75
N GLU A 10 21.30 -9.94 5.46
CA GLU A 10 22.39 -8.98 5.37
C GLU A 10 22.15 -7.92 4.28
N THR A 11 21.60 -8.34 3.13
CA THR A 11 21.25 -7.43 2.04
C THR A 11 20.13 -6.47 2.45
N VAL A 12 19.07 -6.99 3.08
CA VAL A 12 17.92 -6.19 3.53
C VAL A 12 18.31 -5.16 4.58
N ARG A 13 19.25 -5.48 5.48
CA ARG A 13 19.70 -4.56 6.54
C ARG A 13 20.26 -3.24 6.01
N GLY A 14 20.76 -3.21 4.77
CA GLY A 14 21.26 -1.99 4.12
C GLY A 14 20.17 -1.10 3.48
N LEU A 15 18.92 -1.55 3.41
CA LEU A 15 17.84 -0.80 2.77
C LEU A 15 17.21 0.27 3.69
N PRO A 16 16.48 1.25 3.15
CA PRO A 16 15.65 2.15 3.96
C PRO A 16 14.60 1.40 4.79
N ALA A 17 14.23 1.93 5.96
CA ALA A 17 13.30 1.28 6.89
C ALA A 17 11.97 0.86 6.25
N GLU A 18 11.39 1.72 5.40
CA GLU A 18 10.15 1.42 4.68
C GLU A 18 10.27 0.17 3.78
N GLN A 19 11.41 -0.01 3.11
CA GLN A 19 11.66 -1.16 2.26
C GLN A 19 11.95 -2.42 3.08
N GLN A 20 12.62 -2.27 4.23
CA GLN A 20 12.81 -3.37 5.18
C GLN A 20 11.47 -3.89 5.69
N ASP A 21 10.56 -2.99 6.08
CA ASP A 21 9.22 -3.33 6.55
C ASP A 21 8.40 -4.00 5.45
N ALA A 22 8.44 -3.49 4.22
CA ALA A 22 7.75 -4.11 3.09
C ALA A 22 8.21 -5.56 2.85
N LEU A 23 9.52 -5.82 2.90
CA LEU A 23 10.07 -7.17 2.75
C LEU A 23 9.75 -8.06 3.96
N ALA A 24 9.75 -7.52 5.17
CA ALA A 24 9.38 -8.25 6.38
C ALA A 24 7.92 -8.76 6.29
N ARG A 25 6.99 -7.93 5.80
CA ARG A 25 5.59 -8.35 5.57
C ARG A 25 5.50 -9.50 4.56
N LEU A 26 6.29 -9.49 3.49
CA LEU A 26 6.30 -10.61 2.55
C LEU A 26 6.79 -11.91 3.21
N VAL A 27 7.89 -11.85 3.97
CA VAL A 27 8.44 -13.02 4.69
C VAL A 27 7.44 -13.56 5.72
N MET A 28 6.77 -12.69 6.48
CA MET A 28 5.76 -13.09 7.46
C MET A 28 4.54 -13.75 6.80
N GLN A 29 4.09 -13.23 5.64
CA GLN A 29 3.02 -13.85 4.86
C GLN A 29 3.41 -15.24 4.35
N PHE A 30 4.63 -15.41 3.83
CA PHE A 30 5.15 -16.72 3.42
C PHE A 30 5.28 -17.71 4.58
N ALA A 31 5.59 -17.21 5.78
CA ALA A 31 5.69 -18.03 6.98
C ALA A 31 4.31 -18.42 7.57
N ALA A 32 3.20 -18.04 6.92
CA ALA A 32 1.84 -18.18 7.44
C ALA A 32 1.69 -17.60 8.86
N VAL A 33 2.52 -16.60 9.18
CA VAL A 33 2.31 -15.78 10.36
C VAL A 33 1.25 -14.78 9.95
N ASP A 34 0.01 -15.00 10.42
CA ASP A 34 -1.07 -14.04 10.24
C ASP A 34 -0.58 -12.69 10.70
N GLN A 35 -0.38 -11.79 9.73
CA GLN A 35 -0.15 -10.40 10.06
C GLN A 35 -1.48 -9.81 10.46
N PRO A 36 -1.51 -9.03 11.55
CA PRO A 36 -2.71 -8.25 11.84
C PRO A 36 -3.05 -7.42 10.60
N ALA A 37 -4.34 -7.39 10.26
CA ALA A 37 -4.81 -6.46 9.25
C ALA A 37 -4.36 -5.05 9.62
N LEU A 38 -4.11 -4.21 8.62
CA LEU A 38 -3.86 -2.81 8.88
C LEU A 38 -5.15 -2.21 9.46
N GLU A 39 -5.11 -1.88 10.75
CA GLU A 39 -6.23 -1.23 11.43
C GLU A 39 -6.31 0.22 10.97
N LEU A 40 -7.40 0.57 10.28
CA LEU A 40 -7.67 1.94 9.88
C LEU A 40 -8.01 2.78 11.11
N SER A 41 -7.54 4.02 11.13
CA SER A 41 -8.08 5.02 12.06
C SER A 41 -9.55 5.30 11.75
N ALA A 42 -10.27 5.86 12.72
CA ALA A 42 -11.68 6.23 12.52
C ALA A 42 -11.86 7.25 11.37
N GLU A 43 -10.89 8.14 11.16
CA GLU A 43 -10.89 9.10 10.07
C GLU A 43 -10.68 8.42 8.71
N GLU A 44 -9.72 7.50 8.61
CA GLU A 44 -9.48 6.75 7.38
C GLU A 44 -10.68 5.87 7.02
N ALA A 45 -11.28 5.18 7.98
CA ALA A 45 -12.49 4.38 7.75
C ALA A 45 -13.65 5.25 7.24
N ALA A 46 -13.90 6.40 7.86
CA ALA A 46 -14.95 7.33 7.43
C ALA A 46 -14.72 7.89 6.01
N SER A 47 -13.46 8.12 5.63
CA SER A 47 -13.10 8.53 4.26
C SER A 47 -13.49 7.47 3.22
N PHE A 48 -13.31 6.19 3.54
CA PHE A 48 -13.77 5.10 2.67
C PHE A 48 -15.30 5.03 2.57
N ASP A 49 -16.02 5.20 3.67
CA ASP A 49 -17.49 5.22 3.65
C ASP A 49 -18.03 6.32 2.71
N GLU A 50 -17.44 7.52 2.77
CA GLU A 50 -17.80 8.61 1.87
C GLU A 50 -17.49 8.26 0.40
N SER A 51 -16.28 7.77 0.13
CA SER A 51 -15.84 7.43 -1.23
C SER A 51 -16.70 6.32 -1.85
N LEU A 52 -17.07 5.30 -1.07
CA LEU A 52 -17.95 4.22 -1.52
C LEU A 52 -19.35 4.73 -1.83
N ALA A 53 -19.91 5.61 -0.98
CA ALA A 53 -21.22 6.20 -1.24
C ALA A 53 -21.22 7.07 -2.51
N GLN A 54 -20.14 7.82 -2.78
CA GLN A 54 -19.96 8.56 -4.04
C GLN A 54 -19.92 7.61 -5.25
N ALA A 55 -19.19 6.50 -5.15
CA ALA A 55 -19.10 5.49 -6.20
C ALA A 55 -20.46 4.84 -6.52
N GLU A 56 -21.27 4.53 -5.50
CA GLU A 56 -22.64 4.03 -5.68
C GLU A 56 -23.54 5.03 -6.44
N ARG A 57 -23.33 6.34 -6.22
CA ARG A 57 -24.03 7.41 -6.95
C ARG A 57 -23.42 7.70 -8.33
N GLY A 58 -22.31 7.07 -8.69
CA GLY A 58 -21.59 7.33 -9.93
C GLY A 58 -20.91 8.69 -9.97
N GLU A 59 -20.58 9.27 -8.82
CA GLU A 59 -19.90 10.57 -8.67
C GLU A 59 -18.39 10.46 -8.97
N PHE A 60 -18.06 9.94 -10.14
CA PHE A 60 -16.68 9.88 -10.63
C PHE A 60 -16.31 11.16 -11.36
N ALA A 61 -15.02 11.45 -11.40
CA ALA A 61 -14.50 12.52 -12.25
C ALA A 61 -14.82 12.21 -13.73
N THR A 62 -15.25 13.24 -14.45
CA THR A 62 -15.41 13.20 -15.90
C THR A 62 -14.06 13.01 -16.60
N GLU A 63 -14.10 12.55 -17.84
CA GLU A 63 -12.88 12.41 -18.63
C GLU A 63 -12.14 13.74 -18.81
N GLU A 64 -12.85 14.85 -18.98
CA GLU A 64 -12.22 16.18 -19.06
C GLU A 64 -11.46 16.52 -17.78
N GLN A 65 -12.04 16.23 -16.60
CA GLN A 65 -11.39 16.47 -15.31
C GLN A 65 -10.15 15.60 -15.15
N ILE A 66 -10.20 14.33 -15.54
CA ILE A 66 -9.03 13.43 -15.50
C ILE A 66 -7.93 13.93 -16.44
N ARG A 67 -8.27 14.30 -17.68
CA ARG A 67 -7.30 14.87 -18.64
C ARG A 67 -6.64 16.14 -18.12
N ALA A 68 -7.40 17.02 -17.47
CA ALA A 68 -6.87 18.24 -16.87
C ALA A 68 -5.87 17.95 -15.73
N ILE A 69 -6.15 16.93 -14.90
CA ILE A 69 -5.24 16.49 -13.84
C ILE A 69 -3.97 15.91 -14.43
N TRP A 70 -4.05 15.02 -15.43
CA TRP A 70 -2.87 14.44 -16.08
C TRP A 70 -1.99 15.50 -16.73
N ALA A 71 -2.59 16.45 -17.47
CA ALA A 71 -1.86 17.56 -18.07
C ALA A 71 -1.11 18.42 -17.03
N LYS A 72 -1.69 18.63 -15.83
CA LYS A 72 -1.01 19.32 -14.71
C LYS A 72 0.26 18.59 -14.26
N HIS A 73 0.29 17.26 -14.41
CA HIS A 73 1.42 16.41 -14.04
C HIS A 73 2.29 15.98 -15.23
N GLY A 74 2.05 16.52 -16.43
CA GLY A 74 2.82 16.23 -17.64
C GLY A 74 2.61 14.82 -18.22
N LEU A 75 1.47 14.20 -17.90
CA LEU A 75 1.01 12.90 -18.40
C LEU A 75 0.03 13.07 -19.56
#